data_AF-A0A1Q4UPT2-F1
#
_entry.id   AF-A0A1Q4UPT2-F1
#
_cell.length_a   1.000
_cell.length_b   1.000
_cell.length_c   1.000
_cell.angle_alpha   90.00
_cell.angle_beta   90.00
_cell.angle_gamma   90.00
#
_symmetry.space_group_name_H-M   'P 1'
#
loop_
_entity.id
_entity.type
_entity.pdbx_description
1 polymer ?
#
loop_
_entity_poly.entity_id
_entity_poly.type
_entity_poly.pdbx_seq_one_letter_code
_entity_poly.pdbx_strand_id
1 'polypeptide(L)' 'MVAITKNTAAFTAARPRNNDTAARLFDLPRQWAARLTLRNRLAHMDAHLLRDIGFEPGDARFEASKPFWRA' A
#
# COMPACT_ATOMS: atom_id res chain seq x y z
N MET A 1 18.85 -20.74 -36.14
CA MET A 1 17.59 -20.74 -35.36
C MET A 1 17.92 -21.13 -33.93
N VAL A 2 18.09 -20.16 -33.04
CA VAL A 2 18.53 -20.38 -31.65
C VAL A 2 17.29 -20.59 -30.76
N ALA A 3 17.36 -21.61 -29.91
CA ALA A 3 16.31 -22.04 -29.00
C ALA A 3 15.99 -20.98 -27.93
N ILE A 4 14.91 -20.21 -28.13
CA ILE A 4 14.31 -19.32 -27.12
C ILE A 4 13.18 -20.08 -26.41
N THR A 5 13.47 -21.22 -25.77
CA THR A 5 12.45 -21.98 -25.02
C THR A 5 13.03 -22.60 -23.76
N LYS A 6 13.80 -21.83 -22.98
CA LYS A 6 14.31 -22.32 -21.69
C LYS A 6 13.87 -21.53 -20.45
N ASN A 7 13.08 -20.45 -20.57
CA ASN A 7 12.82 -19.58 -19.43
C ASN A 7 11.36 -19.17 -19.17
N THR A 8 10.38 -19.88 -19.73
CA THR A 8 8.96 -19.67 -19.34
C THR A 8 8.64 -20.23 -17.96
N ALA A 9 9.38 -21.25 -17.49
CA ALA A 9 9.15 -21.88 -16.19
C ALA A 9 9.40 -20.97 -14.98
N ALA A 10 10.27 -19.95 -15.12
CA ALA A 10 10.57 -19.01 -14.04
C ALA A 10 9.39 -18.08 -13.72
N PHE A 11 8.51 -17.80 -14.68
CA PHE A 11 7.35 -16.93 -14.49
C PHE A 11 6.15 -17.63 -13.83
N THR A 12 6.15 -18.97 -13.81
CA THR A 12 5.10 -19.78 -13.17
C THR A 12 5.52 -20.36 -11.83
N ALA A 13 6.72 -20.03 -11.34
CA ALA A 13 7.16 -20.45 -10.02
C ALA A 13 6.16 -19.92 -8.98
N ALA A 14 5.30 -20.81 -8.50
CA ALA A 14 4.34 -20.51 -7.46
C ALA A 14 5.14 -20.02 -6.24
N ARG A 15 4.95 -18.74 -5.88
CA ARG A 15 5.51 -18.17 -4.66
C ARG A 15 5.16 -19.13 -3.51
N PRO A 16 6.13 -19.67 -2.75
CA PRO A 16 5.80 -20.50 -1.60
C PRO A 16 4.92 -19.66 -0.68
N ARG A 17 3.68 -20.12 -0.52
CA ARG A 17 2.69 -19.49 0.35
C ARG A 17 2.99 -19.98 1.75
N ASN A 18 3.97 -19.36 2.39
CA ASN A 18 4.30 -19.62 3.78
C ASN A 18 3.04 -19.34 4.62
N ASN A 19 2.54 -20.36 5.29
CA ASN A 19 1.35 -20.28 6.13
C ASN A 19 1.76 -19.77 7.51
N ASP A 20 2.37 -18.58 7.55
CA ASP A 20 2.80 -17.93 8.79
C ASP A 20 1.56 -17.33 9.46
N THR A 21 0.82 -18.17 10.18
CA THR A 21 -0.39 -17.80 10.93
C THR A 21 -0.12 -16.65 11.91
N ALA A 22 1.07 -16.64 12.52
CA ALA A 22 1.55 -15.53 13.34
C ALA A 22 1.72 -14.24 12.51
N ALA A 23 2.32 -14.32 11.31
CA ALA A 23 2.45 -13.15 10.44
C ALA A 23 1.08 -12.62 9.99
N ARG A 24 0.12 -13.52 9.70
CA ARG A 24 -1.27 -13.15 9.38
C ARG A 24 -1.99 -12.44 10.52
N LEU A 25 -1.77 -12.86 11.77
CA LEU A 25 -2.33 -12.18 12.95
C LEU A 25 -1.83 -10.73 13.05
N PHE A 26 -0.58 -10.47 12.61
CA PHE A 26 -0.01 -9.12 12.59
C PHE A 26 -0.27 -8.33 11.29
N ASP A 27 -0.87 -8.94 10.27
CA ASP A 27 -1.11 -8.25 8.99
C ASP A 27 -2.11 -7.10 9.11
N LEU A 28 -3.18 -7.28 9.88
CA LEU A 28 -4.19 -6.24 10.12
C LEU A 28 -3.63 -5.00 10.84
N PRO A 29 -3.00 -5.14 12.03
CA PRO A 29 -2.41 -3.98 12.70
C PRO A 29 -1.28 -3.35 11.88
N ARG A 30 -0.51 -4.14 11.12
CA ARG A 30 0.50 -3.61 10.19
C ARG A 30 -0.11 -2.75 9.09
N GLN A 31 -1.23 -3.19 8.51
CA GLN A 31 -1.95 -2.39 7.51
C GLN A 31 -2.52 -1.10 8.11
N TRP A 32 -3.05 -1.14 9.33
CA TRP A 32 -3.52 0.05 10.02
C TRP A 32 -2.38 1.03 10.32
N ALA A 33 -1.22 0.54 10.76
CA ALA A 33 -0.03 1.37 10.98
C ALA A 33 0.43 2.03 9.67
N ALA A 34 0.50 1.28 8.58
CA ALA A 34 0.86 1.81 7.27
C ALA A 34 -0.13 2.90 6.81
N ARG A 35 -1.44 2.68 6.99
CA ARG A 35 -2.48 3.67 6.67
C ARG A 35 -2.36 4.92 7.54
N LEU A 36 -2.07 4.78 8.83
CA LEU A 36 -1.86 5.91 9.73
C LEU A 36 -0.68 6.76 9.28
N THR A 37 0.46 6.12 8.94
CA THR A 37 1.63 6.83 8.41
C THR A 37 1.31 7.55 7.10
N LEU A 38 0.58 6.90 6.19
CA LEU A 38 0.19 7.49 4.91
C LEU A 38 -0.72 8.72 5.10
N ARG A 39 -1.73 8.60 5.98
CA ARG A 39 -2.67 9.68 6.32
C ARG A 39 -1.96 10.85 6.99
N ASN A 40 -1.01 10.60 7.89
CA ASN A 40 -0.19 11.66 8.50
C ASN A 40 0.66 12.39 7.46
N ARG A 41 1.24 11.66 6.49
CA ARG A 41 1.97 12.29 5.39
C ARG A 41 1.05 13.12 4.51
N LEU A 42 -0.14 12.63 4.21
CA LEU A 42 -1.14 13.35 3.43
C LEU A 42 -1.58 14.65 4.14
N ALA A 43 -1.77 14.62 5.46
CA ALA A 43 -2.11 15.80 6.26
C ALA A 43 -0.99 16.85 6.31
N HIS A 44 0.27 16.42 6.31
CA HIS A 44 1.44 17.30 6.33
C HIS A 44 1.91 17.72 4.94
N MET A 45 1.29 17.20 3.88
CA MET A 45 1.65 17.56 2.51
C MET A 45 1.21 19.00 2.21
N ASP A 46 2.06 19.73 1.51
CA ASP A 46 1.78 21.12 1.15
C ASP A 46 0.54 21.20 0.25
N ALA A 47 -0.26 22.26 0.46
CA ALA A 47 -1.48 22.51 -0.30
C ALA A 47 -1.22 22.64 -1.80
N HIS A 48 -0.04 23.13 -2.20
CA HIS A 48 0.34 23.19 -3.62
C HIS A 48 0.52 21.80 -4.23
N LEU A 49 1.20 20.87 -3.53
CA LEU A 49 1.40 19.50 -3.99
C LEU A 49 0.08 18.73 -4.04
N LEU A 50 -0.80 18.95 -3.07
CA LEU A 50 -2.15 18.41 -3.07
C LEU A 50 -2.93 18.86 -4.31
N ARG A 51 -2.86 20.15 -4.65
CA ARG A 51 -3.52 20.68 -5.85
C ARG A 51 -2.92 20.15 -7.15
N ASP A 52 -1.61 19.90 -7.18
CA ASP A 52 -0.93 19.35 -8.37
C ASP A 52 -1.40 17.94 -8.72
N ILE A 53 -1.67 17.11 -7.70
CA ILE A 53 -2.29 15.78 -7.88
C ILE A 53 -3.82 15.82 -8.01
N GLY A 54 -4.40 17.01 -8.09
CA GLY A 54 -5.86 17.22 -8.22
C GLY A 54 -6.66 16.97 -6.94
N PHE A 55 -6.02 17.01 -5.77
CA PHE A 55 -6.66 16.78 -4.48
C PHE A 55 -6.91 18.09 -3.73
N GLU A 56 -8.08 18.22 -3.10
CA GLU A 56 -8.43 19.41 -2.33
C GLU A 56 -7.78 19.33 -0.92
N PRO A 57 -7.16 20.41 -0.40
CA PRO A 57 -6.56 20.38 0.93
C PRO A 57 -7.56 20.10 2.06
N GLY A 58 -8.82 20.52 1.91
CA GLY A 58 -9.91 20.17 2.83
C GLY A 58 -10.16 18.67 2.87
N ASP A 59 -10.32 18.05 1.69
CA ASP A 59 -10.50 16.60 1.55
C ASP A 59 -9.33 15.79 2.09
N ALA A 60 -8.09 16.25 1.90
CA ALA A 60 -6.90 15.59 2.46
C ALA A 60 -6.90 15.56 3.99
N ARG A 61 -7.32 16.66 4.62
CA ARG A 61 -7.43 16.75 6.09
C ARG A 61 -8.58 15.89 6.60
N PHE A 62 -9.70 15.89 5.90
CA PHE A 62 -10.83 15.02 6.22
C PHE A 62 -10.43 13.54 6.14
N GLU A 63 -9.77 13.13 5.06
CA GLU A 63 -9.27 11.77 4.87
C GLU A 63 -8.24 11.37 5.95
N ALA A 64 -7.36 12.30 6.33
CA ALA A 64 -6.37 12.06 7.36
C ALA A 64 -6.96 11.96 8.77
N SER A 65 -8.06 12.66 9.03
CA SER A 65 -8.78 12.61 10.32
C SER A 65 -9.56 11.32 10.54
N LYS A 66 -9.71 10.46 9.52
CA LYS A 66 -10.46 9.20 9.65
C LYS A 66 -9.78 8.26 10.65
N PRO A 67 -10.53 7.64 11.57
CA PRO A 67 -9.96 6.68 12.50
C PRO A 67 -9.34 5.48 11.77
N PHE A 68 -8.30 4.89 12.35
CA PHE A 68 -7.47 3.87 11.72
C PHE A 68 -8.25 2.62 11.25
N TRP A 69 -9.38 2.32 11.92
CA TRP A 69 -10.25 1.18 11.60
C TRP A 69 -11.19 1.43 10.42
N ARG A 70 -11.36 2.68 9.97
CA ARG A 70 -12.26 3.03 8.88
C ARG A 70 -11.45 3.19 7.59
N ALA A 71 -11.68 2.26 6.66
CA ALA A 71 -11.20 2.33 5.28
C ALA A 71 -12.07 3.31 4.50
#